data_AF-A0A920HPV1-F1
#
_entry.id   AF-A0A920HPV1-F1
#
_cell.length_a   1.000
_cell.length_b   1.000
_cell.length_c   1.000
_cell.angle_alpha   90.00
_cell.angle_beta   90.00
_cell.angle_gamma   90.00
#
_symmetry.space_group_name_H-M   'P 1'
#
loop_
_entity.id
_entity.type
_entity.pdbx_description
1 polymer ?
#
loop_
_entity_poly.entity_id
_entity_poly.type
_entity_poly.pdbx_seq_one_letter_code
_entity_poly.pdbx_strand_id
1 'polypeptide(L)' 'MVICDHHLPGEQIPNAFGILNPKQENCNYPFKELCGCGIAYKLITAHNSLVESSIDTSIFWIL' A
#
# COMPACT_ATOMS: atom_id res chain seq x y z
N MET A 1 -11.44 -4.53 6.32
CA MET A 1 -10.90 -3.20 5.95
C MET A 1 -9.38 -3.33 5.78
N VAL A 2 -8.84 -2.83 4.67
CA VAL A 2 -7.39 -2.73 4.44
C VAL A 2 -7.01 -1.25 4.55
N ILE A 3 -5.95 -0.94 5.31
CA ILE A 3 -5.45 0.43 5.52
C ILE A 3 -4.13 0.59 4.76
N CYS A 4 -4.06 1.60 3.89
CA CYS A 4 -2.82 2.05 3.25
C CYS A 4 -2.39 3.36 3.91
N ASP A 5 -1.25 3.37 4.59
CA ASP A 5 -0.80 4.53 5.36
C ASP A 5 0.72 4.69 5.29
N HIS A 6 1.22 5.90 5.45
CA HIS A 6 2.65 6.24 5.40
C HIS A 6 3.12 7.13 6.55
N HIS A 7 2.23 7.46 7.48
CA HIS A 7 2.60 8.13 8.72
C HIS A 7 3.42 7.19 9.62
N LEU A 8 4.07 7.76 10.63
CA LEU A 8 4.70 6.96 11.68
C LEU A 8 3.60 6.22 12.46
N PRO A 9 3.71 4.89 12.64
CA PRO A 9 2.76 4.16 13.46
C PRO A 9 2.76 4.69 14.90
N GLY A 10 1.57 4.85 15.47
CA GLY A 10 1.41 5.08 16.90
C GLY A 10 1.58 3.79 17.71
N GLU A 11 1.56 3.90 19.03
CA GLU A 11 1.65 2.74 19.94
C GLU A 11 0.50 1.75 19.78
N GLN A 12 -0.69 2.27 19.45
CA GLN A 12 -1.88 1.46 19.21
C GLN A 12 -2.14 1.33 17.72
N ILE A 13 -2.24 0.09 17.26
CA ILE A 13 -2.53 -0.24 15.86
C ILE A 13 -4.03 -0.55 15.74
N PRO A 14 -4.73 0.02 14.73
CA PRO A 14 -6.15 -0.22 14.56
C PRO A 14 -6.44 -1.68 14.20
N ASN A 15 -7.59 -2.19 14.65
CA ASN A 15 -8.08 -3.50 14.23
C ASN A 15 -8.47 -3.45 12.74
N ALA A 16 -7.64 -4.02 11.88
CA ALA A 16 -7.83 -4.07 10.45
C ALA A 16 -7.50 -5.46 9.91
N PHE A 17 -8.06 -5.79 8.74
CA PHE A 17 -7.74 -7.05 8.07
C PHE A 17 -6.28 -7.05 7.59
N GLY A 18 -5.76 -5.88 7.20
CA GLY A 18 -4.35 -5.71 6.85
C GLY A 18 -3.98 -4.22 6.84
N ILE A 19 -2.73 -3.93 7.20
CA ILE A 19 -2.17 -2.58 7.23
C ILE A 19 -0.91 -2.58 6.37
N LEU A 20 -0.89 -1.73 5.37
CA LEU A 20 0.23 -1.50 4.47
C LEU A 20 0.88 -0.18 4.87
N ASN A 21 1.92 -0.25 5.69
CA ASN A 21 2.72 0.91 6.07
C ASN A 21 4.21 0.50 6.15
N PRO A 22 5.07 1.02 5.26
CA PRO A 22 6.50 0.73 5.25
C PRO A 22 7.23 1.05 6.57
N LYS A 23 6.67 1.96 7.38
CA LYS A 23 7.25 2.44 8.65
C LYS A 23 6.83 1.62 9.87
N GLN A 24 6.11 0.50 9.66
CA GLN A 24 5.85 -0.49 10.72
C GLN A 24 7.14 -1.02 11.33
N GLU A 25 7.11 -1.27 12.63
CA GLU A 25 8.22 -1.90 13.34
C GLU A 25 8.54 -3.25 12.69
N ASN A 26 9.83 -3.55 12.52
CA ASN A 26 10.32 -4.78 11.89
C ASN A 26 9.92 -4.98 10.41
N CYS A 27 9.39 -3.96 9.74
CA CYS A 27 9.18 -4.02 8.29
C CYS A 27 10.53 -3.91 7.56
N ASN A 28 10.86 -4.86 6.69
CA ASN A 28 12.11 -4.85 5.91
C ASN A 28 11.98 -4.18 4.53
N TYR A 29 10.81 -3.61 4.22
CA TYR A 29 10.61 -2.96 2.92
C TYR A 29 11.54 -1.74 2.76
N PRO A 30 12.33 -1.64 1.69
CA PRO A 30 13.44 -0.69 1.60
C PRO A 30 13.01 0.77 1.39
N PHE A 31 11.81 1.00 0.85
CA PHE A 31 11.31 2.35 0.57
C PHE A 31 10.37 2.83 1.69
N LYS A 32 10.94 3.43 2.74
CA LYS A 32 10.18 3.89 3.92
C LYS A 32 9.34 5.15 3.69
N GLU A 33 9.75 5.98 2.75
CA GLU A 33 9.15 7.31 2.50
C GLU A 33 8.16 7.32 1.32
N LEU A 34 7.49 6.19 1.04
CA LEU A 34 6.41 6.18 0.07
C LEU A 34 5.24 7.05 0.55
N CYS A 35 4.62 7.81 -0.36
CA CYS A 35 3.34 8.47 -0.06
C CYS A 35 2.19 7.44 -0.07
N GLY A 36 1.04 7.80 0.50
CA GLY A 36 -0.16 6.95 0.50
C GLY A 36 -0.55 6.44 -0.90
N CYS A 37 -0.49 7.31 -1.92
CA CYS A 37 -0.77 6.92 -3.31
C CYS A 37 0.22 5.86 -3.84
N GLY A 38 1.50 5.97 -3.49
CA GLY A 38 2.52 4.99 -3.86
C GLY A 38 2.28 3.61 -3.22
N ILE A 39 1.76 3.59 -2.00
CA ILE A 39 1.38 2.34 -1.31
C ILE A 39 0.16 1.71 -1.98
N ALA A 40 -0.86 2.50 -2.29
CA ALA A 40 -2.04 2.02 -3.03
C ALA A 40 -1.66 1.47 -4.42
N TYR A 41 -0.74 2.14 -5.12
CA TYR A 41 -0.21 1.67 -6.40
C TYR A 41 0.49 0.32 -6.26
N LYS A 42 1.31 0.13 -5.21
CA LYS A 42 1.97 -1.16 -4.94
C LYS A 42 0.95 -2.26 -4.63
N LEU A 43 -0.09 -1.95 -3.86
CA LEU A 43 -1.18 -2.89 -3.58
C LEU A 43 -1.87 -3.35 -4.87
N ILE A 44 -2.28 -2.42 -5.74
CA ILE A 44 -2.98 -2.80 -6.97
C ILE A 44 -2.05 -3.52 -7.97
N THR A 45 -0.77 -3.15 -8.01
CA THR A 45 0.24 -3.86 -8.81
C THR A 45 0.38 -5.30 -8.34
N ALA A 46 0.49 -5.51 -7.02
CA ALA A 46 0.57 -6.86 -6.44
C ALA A 46 -0.72 -7.66 -6.68
N HIS A 47 -1.88 -7.04 -6.48
CA HIS A 47 -3.17 -7.68 -6.76
C HIS A 47 -3.26 -8.15 -8.21
N ASN A 48 -2.97 -7.29 -9.18
CA ASN A 48 -2.96 -7.65 -10.61
C ASN A 48 -1.86 -8.63 -11.02
N SER A 49 -0.83 -8.84 -10.19
CA SER A 49 0.13 -9.91 -10.43
C SER A 49 -0.38 -11.27 -9.94
N LEU A 50 -1.41 -11.28 -9.09
CA LEU A 50 -2.01 -12.49 -8.51
C LEU A 50 -3.28 -12.92 -9.24
N VAL A 51 -4.10 -11.95 -9.66
CA VAL A 51 -5.19 -12.19 -10.59
C VAL A 51 -4.68 -11.93 -11.99
N GLU A 52 -4.85 -12.85 -12.94
CA GLU A 52 -4.47 -12.68 -14.36
C GLU A 52 -5.36 -11.63 -15.05
N SER A 53 -5.39 -10.41 -14.53
CA SER A 53 -6.18 -9.30 -15.02
C SER A 53 -5.26 -8.17 -15.48
N SER A 54 -5.55 -7.62 -16.64
CA SER A 54 -4.89 -6.41 -17.12
C SER A 54 -5.29 -5.22 -16.25
N ILE A 55 -4.32 -4.50 -15.69
CA ILE A 55 -4.58 -3.17 -15.12
C ILE A 55 -5.03 -2.29 -16.26
N ASP A 56 -6.23 -1.74 -16.17
CA ASP A 56 -6.63 -0.66 -17.07
C ASP A 56 -5.69 0.53 -16.79
N THR A 57 -4.83 0.85 -17.75
CA THR A 57 -3.89 1.95 -17.62
C THR A 57 -4.49 3.29 -18.04
N SER A 58 -5.72 3.32 -18.55
CA SER A 58 -6.41 4.55 -18.95
C SER A 58 -6.66 5.51 -17.78
N ILE A 59 -6.72 4.98 -16.55
CA ILE A 59 -6.84 5.75 -15.31
C ILE A 59 -5.53 6.42 -14.87
N PHE A 60 -4.37 6.12 -15.45
CA PHE A 60 -3.13 6.83 -15.11
C PHE A 60 -3.11 8.27 -15.62
N TRP A 61 -3.98 8.65 -16.56
CA TRP A 61 -4.07 10.03 -17.06
C TRP A 61 -4.77 11.00 -16.09
N ILE A 62 -5.43 10.48 -15.05
CA ILE A 62 -6.18 11.24 -14.04
C ILE A 62 -5.51 11.25 -12.65
N LEU A 63 -4.30 10.71 -12.54
CA LEU A 63 -3.39 10.86 -11.39
C LEU A 63 -2.24 11.82 -11.75
#